data_AF-A0AA95GZ12-F1
#
_entry.id   AF-A0AA95GZ12-F1
#
_cell.length_a   1.000
_cell.length_b   1.000
_cell.length_c   1.000
_cell.angle_alpha   90.00
_cell.angle_beta   90.00
_cell.angle_gamma   90.00
#
_symmetry.space_group_name_H-M   'P 1'
#
loop_
_entity.id
_entity.type
_entity.pdbx_description
1 polymer ?
#
loop_
_entity_poly.entity_id
_entity_poly.type
_entity_poly.pdbx_seq_one_letter_code
_entity_poly.pdbx_strand_id
1 'polypeptide(L)'
;MGIAFDDGAADALIRAANSADEVLRAEGGFLHGAVERAVQDFNGGYGRLFKDVCGIRSDDRGKLAGVLAALAEDVGEAKHRAQQEKARQKNMDAWQQRDNIRKQHLLSGNIAEASATVATMVLDPMPESTPVPAPAVSAVFSPRDRPRFAGGPGTGITSADPGKLRGFASVSRTATNTLNSHFVAVRNAWSGFTASCSWVTIETESFVAGFEQLLAANAADADWIAGRHCIRNSRQRRYSGQHAQRTLHPVRSTKPSGPERPRNHECRATEGLAG
;
A
#
# COMPACT_ATOMS: atom_id res chain seq x y z
N MET A 1 27.60 26.22 12.63
CA MET A 1 26.28 26.17 11.94
C MET A 1 25.85 24.72 12.00
N GLY A 2 24.70 24.43 12.63
CA GLY A 2 24.26 23.05 12.88
C GLY A 2 23.74 22.36 11.62
N ILE A 3 23.67 21.03 11.62
CA ILE A 3 23.00 20.28 10.54
C ILE A 3 21.48 20.53 10.56
N ALA A 4 20.87 20.59 9.39
CA ALA A 4 19.42 20.71 9.22
C ALA A 4 18.76 19.32 9.29
N PHE A 5 18.41 18.90 10.51
CA PHE A 5 17.74 17.62 10.76
C PHE A 5 16.79 17.70 11.95
N ASP A 6 15.51 17.42 11.72
CA ASP A 6 14.47 17.37 12.75
C ASP A 6 14.16 15.91 13.16
N ASP A 7 14.54 15.56 14.39
CA ASP A 7 14.34 14.23 14.96
C ASP A 7 12.84 13.86 15.07
N GLY A 8 11.96 14.83 15.29
CA GLY A 8 10.52 14.63 15.42
C GLY A 8 9.83 14.33 14.08
N ALA A 9 10.27 15.00 13.02
CA ALA A 9 9.83 14.74 11.64
C ALA A 9 10.29 13.35 11.18
N ALA A 10 11.54 12.97 11.48
CA ALA A 10 12.06 11.62 11.22
C ALA A 10 11.23 10.56 11.97
N ASP A 11 10.96 10.76 13.25
CA ASP A 11 10.16 9.82 14.05
C ASP A 11 8.71 9.72 13.57
N ALA A 12 8.12 10.83 13.09
CA ALA A 12 6.78 10.81 12.52
C ALA A 12 6.72 9.95 11.25
N LEU A 13 7.73 10.07 10.38
CA LEU A 13 7.83 9.25 9.17
C LEU A 13 8.04 7.76 9.50
N ILE A 14 8.98 7.43 10.40
CA ILE A 14 9.23 6.06 10.84
C ILE A 14 7.94 5.41 11.37
N ARG A 15 7.21 6.12 12.26
CA ARG A 15 5.95 5.61 12.81
C ARG A 15 4.88 5.41 11.74
N ALA A 16 4.72 6.38 10.84
CA ALA A 16 3.72 6.30 9.78
C ALA A 16 4.02 5.14 8.81
N ALA A 17 5.29 4.96 8.42
CA ALA A 17 5.73 3.90 7.54
C ALA A 17 5.53 2.51 8.17
N ASN A 18 5.98 2.30 9.41
CA ASN A 18 5.79 1.05 10.14
C ASN A 18 4.31 0.71 10.32
N SER A 19 3.48 1.70 10.68
CA SER A 19 2.05 1.48 10.84
C SER A 19 1.36 1.11 9.52
N ALA A 20 1.72 1.76 8.41
CA ALA A 20 1.22 1.43 7.09
C ALA A 20 1.66 0.02 6.64
N ASP A 21 2.90 -0.35 6.92
CA ASP A 21 3.46 -1.68 6.67
C ASP A 21 2.70 -2.78 7.43
N GLU A 22 2.49 -2.60 8.73
CA GLU A 22 1.70 -3.53 9.56
C GLU A 22 0.29 -3.75 9.01
N VAL A 23 -0.40 -2.67 8.64
CA VAL A 23 -1.75 -2.73 8.06
C VAL A 23 -1.74 -3.42 6.70
N LEU A 24 -0.78 -3.08 5.84
CA LEU A 24 -0.59 -3.77 4.56
C LEU A 24 -0.44 -5.26 4.81
N ARG A 25 0.35 -5.72 5.78
CA ARG A 25 0.48 -7.17 6.06
C ARG A 25 -0.80 -7.79 6.64
N ALA A 26 -1.45 -7.12 7.58
CA ALA A 26 -2.66 -7.59 8.26
C ALA A 26 -3.87 -7.76 7.32
N GLU A 27 -4.06 -6.84 6.36
CA GLU A 27 -5.15 -6.92 5.37
C GLU A 27 -5.17 -8.22 4.57
N GLY A 28 -4.01 -8.86 4.41
CA GLY A 28 -3.85 -10.10 3.67
C GLY A 28 -4.72 -11.22 4.20
N GLY A 29 -4.85 -11.35 5.53
CA GLY A 29 -5.66 -12.40 6.15
C GLY A 29 -7.15 -12.25 5.84
N PHE A 30 -7.68 -11.03 6.01
CA PHE A 30 -9.11 -10.75 5.77
C PHE A 30 -9.48 -10.87 4.29
N LEU A 31 -8.63 -10.33 3.40
CA LEU A 31 -8.84 -10.44 1.96
C LEU A 31 -8.73 -11.88 1.49
N HIS A 32 -7.77 -12.66 2.02
CA HIS A 32 -7.60 -14.06 1.64
C HIS A 32 -8.88 -14.87 1.85
N GLY A 33 -9.48 -14.81 3.05
CA GLY A 33 -10.74 -15.52 3.33
C GLY A 33 -11.95 -15.00 2.51
N ALA A 34 -11.92 -13.74 2.06
CA ALA A 34 -12.92 -13.22 1.13
C ALA A 34 -12.70 -13.72 -0.30
N VAL A 35 -11.44 -13.81 -0.75
CA VAL A 35 -11.04 -14.37 -2.06
C VAL A 35 -11.40 -15.85 -2.12
N GLU A 36 -11.03 -16.64 -1.12
CA GLU A 36 -11.34 -18.08 -1.07
C GLU A 36 -12.84 -18.35 -1.24
N ARG A 37 -13.68 -17.60 -0.53
CA ARG A 37 -15.13 -17.70 -0.69
C ARG A 37 -15.57 -17.28 -2.09
N ALA A 38 -15.05 -16.16 -2.61
CA ALA A 38 -15.42 -15.65 -3.92
C ALA A 38 -15.03 -16.62 -5.06
N VAL A 39 -13.91 -17.35 -4.96
CA VAL A 39 -13.44 -18.25 -6.04
C VAL A 39 -14.15 -19.60 -6.11
N GLN A 40 -14.77 -20.10 -5.02
CA GLN A 40 -15.38 -21.43 -4.96
C GLN A 40 -16.36 -21.72 -6.11
N ASP A 41 -17.20 -20.74 -6.45
CA ASP A 41 -18.20 -20.89 -7.51
C ASP A 41 -17.87 -20.06 -8.76
N PHE A 42 -16.66 -19.47 -8.81
CA PHE A 42 -16.25 -18.54 -9.86
C PHE A 42 -15.42 -19.21 -10.95
N ASN A 43 -16.10 -19.74 -11.97
CA ASN A 43 -15.47 -20.41 -13.10
C ASN A 43 -15.61 -19.59 -14.39
N GLY A 44 -14.75 -19.86 -15.36
CA GLY A 44 -14.72 -19.16 -16.65
C GLY A 44 -13.64 -18.08 -16.74
N GLY A 45 -13.63 -17.32 -17.84
CA GLY A 45 -12.60 -16.31 -18.12
C GLY A 45 -12.49 -15.23 -17.03
N TYR A 46 -13.63 -14.74 -16.53
CA TYR A 46 -13.66 -13.76 -15.45
C TYR A 46 -13.17 -14.31 -14.11
N GLY A 47 -13.38 -15.60 -13.83
CA GLY A 47 -12.87 -16.24 -12.62
C GLY A 47 -11.34 -16.35 -12.61
N ARG A 48 -10.73 -16.59 -13.78
CA ARG A 48 -9.26 -16.53 -13.93
C ARG A 48 -8.72 -15.12 -13.74
N LEU A 49 -9.30 -14.14 -14.44
CA LEU A 49 -8.91 -12.73 -14.25
C LEU A 49 -9.04 -12.29 -12.79
N PHE A 50 -10.08 -12.73 -12.08
CA PHE A 50 -10.24 -12.40 -10.67
C PHE A 50 -9.11 -12.98 -9.82
N LYS A 51 -8.73 -14.23 -10.03
CA LYS A 51 -7.57 -14.86 -9.35
C LYS A 51 -6.28 -14.11 -9.66
N ASP A 52 -6.05 -13.74 -10.92
CA ASP A 52 -4.86 -12.99 -11.35
C ASP A 52 -4.78 -11.62 -10.68
N VAL A 53 -5.90 -10.87 -10.68
CA VAL A 53 -6.03 -9.56 -10.02
C VAL A 53 -5.75 -9.67 -8.52
N CYS A 54 -6.31 -10.68 -7.85
CA CYS A 54 -6.07 -10.91 -6.42
C CYS A 54 -4.62 -11.29 -6.11
N GLY A 55 -3.98 -12.11 -6.96
CA GLY A 55 -2.56 -12.44 -6.86
C GLY A 55 -1.68 -11.20 -7.00
N ILE A 56 -1.89 -10.42 -8.07
CA ILE A 56 -1.17 -9.16 -8.32
C ILE A 56 -1.32 -8.21 -7.13
N ARG A 57 -2.55 -8.03 -6.63
CA ARG A 57 -2.80 -7.20 -5.44
C ARG A 57 -2.04 -7.69 -4.22
N SER A 58 -1.98 -9.00 -4.00
CA SER A 58 -1.28 -9.56 -2.85
C SER A 58 0.22 -9.29 -2.91
N ASP A 59 0.89 -9.52 -4.06
CA ASP A 59 2.33 -9.25 -4.11
C ASP A 59 2.63 -7.75 -4.14
N ASP A 60 1.80 -6.90 -4.76
CA ASP A 60 2.03 -5.45 -4.74
C ASP A 60 1.94 -4.89 -3.32
N ARG A 61 0.98 -5.37 -2.53
CA ARG A 61 0.85 -5.06 -1.10
C ARG A 61 2.09 -5.49 -0.32
N GLY A 62 2.59 -6.70 -0.57
CA GLY A 62 3.82 -7.21 0.06
C GLY A 62 5.07 -6.41 -0.32
N LYS A 63 5.17 -5.99 -1.59
CA LYS A 63 6.26 -5.13 -2.07
C LYS A 63 6.23 -3.75 -1.42
N LEU A 64 5.07 -3.09 -1.40
CA LEU A 64 4.94 -1.78 -0.76
C LEU A 64 5.23 -1.86 0.75
N ALA A 65 4.75 -2.90 1.43
CA ALA A 65 5.08 -3.19 2.82
C ALA A 65 6.61 -3.26 3.04
N GLY A 66 7.32 -4.00 2.20
CA GLY A 66 8.79 -4.04 2.24
C GLY A 66 9.46 -2.70 1.98
N VAL A 67 8.96 -1.90 1.02
CA VAL A 67 9.49 -0.55 0.73
C VAL A 67 9.31 0.39 1.93
N LEU A 68 8.16 0.33 2.60
CA LEU A 68 7.90 1.16 3.78
C LEU A 68 8.75 0.74 4.99
N ALA A 69 8.98 -0.55 5.19
CA ALA A 69 9.89 -1.05 6.21
C ALA A 69 11.33 -0.56 5.97
N ALA A 70 11.84 -0.72 4.74
CA ALA A 70 13.18 -0.24 4.37
C ALA A 70 13.30 1.29 4.52
N LEU A 71 12.27 2.04 4.13
CA LEU A 71 12.23 3.49 4.35
C LEU A 71 12.33 3.87 5.83
N ALA A 72 11.63 3.14 6.71
CA ALA A 72 11.71 3.38 8.15
C ALA A 72 13.11 3.06 8.71
N GLU A 73 13.75 2.00 8.23
CA GLU A 73 15.13 1.64 8.59
C GLU A 73 16.13 2.71 8.14
N ASP A 74 16.06 3.13 6.87
CA ASP A 74 16.95 4.15 6.29
C ASP A 74 16.81 5.50 7.01
N VAL A 75 15.58 5.93 7.32
CA VAL A 75 15.33 7.16 8.09
C VAL A 75 15.81 7.02 9.54
N GLY A 76 15.69 5.82 10.13
CA GLY A 76 16.24 5.51 11.46
C GLY A 76 17.75 5.64 11.51
N GLU A 77 18.46 5.08 10.52
CA GLU A 77 19.90 5.24 10.36
C GLU A 77 20.27 6.71 10.12
N ALA A 78 19.49 7.43 9.31
CA ALA A 78 19.70 8.85 9.09
C ALA A 78 19.62 9.68 10.36
N LYS A 79 18.63 9.39 11.22
CA LYS A 79 18.52 9.98 12.55
C LYS A 79 19.71 9.65 13.44
N HIS A 80 20.18 8.40 13.43
CA HIS A 80 21.33 8.01 14.23
C HIS A 80 22.59 8.80 13.84
N ARG A 81 22.88 8.90 12.54
CA ARG A 81 24.02 9.68 12.03
C ARG A 81 23.88 11.16 12.32
N ALA A 82 22.67 11.72 12.22
CA ALA A 82 22.43 13.12 12.54
C ALA A 82 22.76 13.43 14.00
N GLN A 83 22.40 12.51 14.91
CA GLN A 83 22.72 12.64 16.33
C GLN A 83 24.22 12.57 16.59
N GLN A 84 24.94 11.67 15.90
CA GLN A 84 26.40 11.59 15.97
C GLN A 84 27.05 12.91 15.51
N GLU A 85 26.61 13.47 14.38
CA GLU A 85 27.16 14.74 13.87
C GLU A 85 26.85 15.93 14.78
N LYS A 86 25.62 16.02 15.31
CA LYS A 86 25.24 17.04 16.31
C LYS A 86 26.12 16.93 17.57
N ALA A 87 26.39 15.71 18.04
CA ALA A 87 27.26 15.48 19.20
C ALA A 87 28.72 15.86 18.89
N ARG A 88 29.22 15.51 17.70
CA ARG A 88 30.57 15.87 17.25
C ARG A 88 30.76 17.39 17.19
N GLN A 89 29.81 18.11 16.59
CA GLN A 89 29.83 19.58 16.52
C GLN A 89 29.80 20.19 17.92
N LYS A 90 28.93 19.71 18.81
CA LYS A 90 28.87 20.19 20.21
C LYS A 90 30.18 19.97 20.95
N ASN A 91 30.81 18.80 20.78
CA ASN A 91 32.09 18.50 21.41
C ASN A 91 33.21 19.39 20.87
N MET A 92 33.23 19.63 19.56
CA MET A 92 34.19 20.52 18.90
C MET A 92 34.02 21.96 19.38
N ASP A 93 32.79 22.48 19.40
CA ASP A 93 32.49 23.84 19.88
C ASP A 93 32.91 24.00 21.35
N ALA A 94 32.59 23.04 22.21
CA ALA A 94 32.98 23.06 23.62
C ALA A 94 34.51 23.03 23.79
N TRP A 95 35.21 22.25 22.98
CA TRP A 95 36.67 22.22 22.98
C TRP A 95 37.27 23.54 22.48
N GLN A 96 36.74 24.13 21.41
CA GLN A 96 37.19 25.42 20.87
C GLN A 96 37.03 26.55 21.89
N GLN A 97 35.96 26.57 22.69
CA GLN A 97 35.79 27.54 23.77
C GLN A 97 36.90 27.40 24.82
N ARG A 98 37.21 26.17 25.25
CA ARG A 98 38.32 25.90 26.17
C ARG A 98 39.66 26.29 25.55
N ASP A 99 39.86 26.01 24.27
CA ASP A 99 41.08 26.34 23.54
C ASP A 99 41.32 27.85 23.41
N ASN A 100 40.25 28.62 23.17
CA ASN A 100 40.32 30.07 23.12
C ASN A 100 40.72 30.66 24.48
N ILE A 101 40.18 30.14 25.58
CA ILE A 101 40.55 30.52 26.94
C ILE A 101 42.04 30.21 27.18
N ARG A 102 42.50 29.00 26.81
CA ARG A 102 43.93 28.63 26.92
C ARG A 102 44.83 29.58 26.12
N LYS A 103 44.46 29.92 24.90
CA LYS A 103 45.21 30.88 24.06
C LYS A 103 45.28 32.27 24.71
N GLN A 104 44.20 32.73 25.35
CA GLN A 104 44.22 33.99 26.10
C GLN A 104 45.19 33.94 27.29
N HIS A 105 45.21 32.85 28.06
CA HIS A 105 46.16 32.68 29.16
C HIS A 105 47.62 32.63 28.68
N LEU A 106 47.89 31.99 27.54
CA LEU A 106 49.25 31.97 26.96
C LEU A 106 49.71 33.35 26.48
N LEU A 107 48.77 34.21 26.08
CA LEU A 107 49.03 35.58 25.61
C LEU A 107 49.02 36.62 26.74
N SER A 108 48.74 36.24 27.99
CA SER A 108 48.60 37.18 29.11
C SER A 108 49.93 37.77 29.61
N GLY A 109 51.07 37.19 29.22
CA GLY A 109 52.40 37.58 29.69
C GLY A 109 52.76 37.03 31.08
N ASN A 110 51.87 36.29 31.74
CA ASN A 110 52.12 35.64 33.02
C ASN A 110 52.75 34.25 32.81
N ILE A 111 54.06 34.12 33.08
CA ILE A 111 54.83 32.89 32.83
C ILE A 111 54.31 31.70 33.66
N ALA A 112 53.88 31.92 34.91
CA ALA A 112 53.38 30.85 35.77
C ALA A 112 52.05 30.28 35.23
N GLU A 113 51.17 31.16 34.76
CA GLU A 113 49.87 30.82 34.18
C GLU A 113 50.01 30.16 32.80
N ALA A 114 50.95 30.65 31.97
CA ALA A 114 51.29 30.05 30.69
C ALA A 114 51.84 28.62 30.88
N SER A 115 52.73 28.42 31.85
CA SER A 115 53.32 27.10 32.15
C SER A 115 52.26 26.11 32.63
N ALA A 116 51.35 26.53 33.52
CA ALA A 116 50.23 25.70 33.97
C ALA A 116 49.26 25.37 32.81
N THR A 117 49.05 26.31 31.89
CA THR A 117 48.20 26.10 30.70
C THR A 117 48.81 25.06 29.77
N VAL A 118 50.11 25.13 29.46
CA VAL A 118 50.79 24.13 28.62
C VAL A 118 50.68 22.72 29.21
N ALA A 119 50.80 22.59 30.54
CA ALA A 119 50.67 21.29 31.21
C ALA A 119 49.27 20.68 31.06
N THR A 120 48.21 21.49 31.01
CA THR A 120 46.82 21.01 30.90
C THR A 120 46.38 20.73 29.48
N MET A 121 47.03 21.29 28.46
CA MET A 121 46.71 21.04 27.03
C MET A 121 46.85 19.57 26.62
N VAL A 122 47.80 18.84 27.22
CA VAL A 122 48.03 17.42 26.94
C VAL A 122 46.86 16.54 27.42
N LEU A 123 46.09 17.02 28.41
CA LEU A 123 44.96 16.30 29.02
C LEU A 123 43.61 16.58 28.35
N ASP A 124 43.53 17.54 27.43
CA ASP A 124 42.30 17.91 26.69
C ASP A 124 42.57 17.93 25.17
N PRO A 125 42.81 16.75 24.56
CA PRO A 125 43.08 16.65 23.13
C PRO A 125 41.88 17.14 22.30
N MET A 126 42.15 17.57 21.07
CA MET A 126 41.11 17.97 20.14
C MET A 126 40.18 16.77 19.84
N PRO A 127 38.84 16.95 19.92
CA PRO A 127 37.88 15.90 19.59
C PRO A 127 37.87 15.60 18.08
N GLU A 128 37.21 14.50 17.70
CA GLU A 128 37.09 14.07 16.29
C GLU A 128 36.61 15.20 15.37
N SER A 129 37.41 15.48 14.33
CA SER A 129 37.16 16.57 13.39
C SER A 129 36.43 16.13 12.12
N THR A 130 36.45 14.83 11.80
CA THR A 130 35.89 14.28 10.57
C THR A 130 34.35 14.34 10.61
N PRO A 131 33.69 15.04 9.68
CA PRO A 131 32.23 15.08 9.61
C PRO A 131 31.64 13.70 9.35
N VAL A 132 30.49 13.40 9.99
CA VAL A 132 29.73 12.20 9.65
C VAL A 132 29.10 12.40 8.27
N PRO A 133 29.24 11.44 7.33
CA PRO A 133 28.69 11.57 5.99
C PRO A 133 27.16 11.56 6.03
N ALA A 134 26.55 12.47 5.26
CA ALA A 134 25.11 12.53 5.06
C ALA A 134 24.62 11.20 4.46
N PRO A 135 23.57 10.58 5.03
CA PRO A 135 22.98 9.37 4.48
C PRO A 135 22.09 9.68 3.27
N ALA A 136 21.93 8.69 2.42
CA ALA A 136 21.00 8.69 1.30
C ALA A 136 19.77 7.84 1.65
N VAL A 137 18.59 8.30 1.23
CA VAL A 137 17.31 7.60 1.38
C VAL A 137 16.67 7.45 0.01
N SER A 138 16.16 6.26 -0.28
CA SER A 138 15.48 5.93 -1.54
C SER A 138 14.25 5.07 -1.26
N ALA A 139 13.15 5.37 -1.94
CA ALA A 139 11.91 4.61 -1.80
C ALA A 139 11.15 4.60 -3.13
N VAL A 140 11.16 3.44 -3.79
CA VAL A 140 10.62 3.27 -5.14
C VAL A 140 9.55 2.21 -5.13
N PHE A 141 8.36 2.57 -5.58
CA PHE A 141 7.27 1.62 -5.73
C PHE A 141 6.31 2.08 -6.84
N SER A 142 5.86 1.12 -7.64
CA SER A 142 4.75 1.28 -8.56
C SER A 142 3.97 -0.04 -8.61
N PRO A 143 2.63 -0.01 -8.48
CA PRO A 143 1.81 -1.21 -8.57
C PRO A 143 1.79 -1.73 -10.01
N ARG A 144 1.57 -3.03 -10.18
CA ARG A 144 1.41 -3.63 -11.51
C ARG A 144 0.03 -3.33 -12.06
N ASP A 145 -0.06 -3.18 -13.38
CA ASP A 145 -1.33 -3.14 -14.08
C ASP A 145 -2.13 -4.42 -13.87
N ARG A 146 -3.46 -4.28 -13.76
CA ARG A 146 -4.39 -5.37 -13.45
C ARG A 146 -5.38 -5.58 -14.58
N PRO A 147 -5.37 -6.76 -15.25
CA PRO A 147 -6.29 -7.03 -16.35
C PRO A 147 -7.71 -7.28 -15.83
N ARG A 148 -8.64 -6.37 -16.16
CA ARG A 148 -10.06 -6.44 -15.73
C ARG A 148 -11.01 -6.83 -16.86
N PHE A 149 -10.51 -6.92 -18.09
CA PHE A 149 -11.28 -7.28 -19.28
C PHE A 149 -10.64 -8.49 -19.95
N ALA A 150 -11.46 -9.49 -20.28
CA ALA A 150 -11.02 -10.58 -21.14
C ALA A 150 -10.98 -10.04 -22.58
N GLY A 151 -9.80 -9.98 -23.19
CA GLY A 151 -9.67 -9.70 -24.61
C GLY A 151 -10.26 -10.85 -25.44
N GLY A 152 -11.09 -10.51 -26.44
CA GLY A 152 -11.68 -11.46 -27.40
C GLY A 152 -13.18 -11.76 -27.17
N PRO A 153 -13.87 -12.39 -28.15
CA PRO A 153 -15.28 -12.77 -28.01
C PRO A 153 -15.43 -13.83 -26.91
N GLY A 154 -15.62 -13.38 -25.68
CA GLY A 154 -15.81 -14.22 -24.50
C GLY A 154 -17.18 -14.90 -24.51
N THR A 155 -17.35 -15.90 -25.37
CA THR A 155 -18.52 -16.79 -25.42
C THR A 155 -18.46 -17.89 -24.34
N GLY A 156 -17.49 -17.82 -23.42
CA GLY A 156 -17.31 -18.79 -22.34
C GLY A 156 -18.31 -18.58 -21.20
N ILE A 157 -19.03 -19.65 -20.84
CA ILE A 157 -19.89 -19.72 -19.65
C ILE A 157 -19.07 -19.32 -18.42
N THR A 158 -19.51 -18.28 -17.72
CA THR A 158 -18.96 -17.86 -16.43
C THR A 158 -19.97 -18.22 -15.35
N SER A 159 -19.55 -18.98 -14.34
CA SER A 159 -20.33 -19.18 -13.10
C SER A 159 -19.80 -18.24 -12.04
N ALA A 160 -20.65 -17.68 -11.20
CA ALA A 160 -20.24 -17.00 -9.96
C ALA A 160 -21.43 -16.91 -9.00
N ASP A 161 -21.17 -16.82 -7.70
CA ASP A 161 -22.18 -16.44 -6.71
C ASP A 161 -22.16 -14.91 -6.47
N PRO A 162 -23.19 -14.15 -6.91
CA PRO A 162 -23.24 -12.71 -6.71
C PRO A 162 -23.23 -12.28 -5.23
N GLY A 163 -23.62 -13.16 -4.30
CA GLY A 163 -23.53 -12.91 -2.87
C GLY A 163 -22.07 -12.88 -2.41
N LYS A 164 -21.29 -13.90 -2.77
CA LYS A 164 -19.86 -14.01 -2.42
C LYS A 164 -19.03 -12.90 -3.06
N LEU A 165 -19.31 -12.54 -4.31
CA LEU A 165 -18.66 -11.41 -5.00
C LEU A 165 -18.94 -10.06 -4.33
N ARG A 166 -20.19 -9.80 -3.92
CA ARG A 166 -20.54 -8.60 -3.13
C ARG A 166 -19.85 -8.59 -1.76
N GLY A 167 -19.76 -9.75 -1.12
CA GLY A 167 -19.00 -9.91 0.13
C GLY A 167 -17.54 -9.54 -0.03
N PHE A 168 -16.86 -10.06 -1.07
CA PHE A 168 -15.48 -9.67 -1.39
C PHE A 168 -15.35 -8.18 -1.65
N ALA A 169 -16.22 -7.60 -2.49
CA ALA A 169 -16.17 -6.17 -2.80
C ALA A 169 -16.35 -5.30 -1.54
N SER A 170 -17.21 -5.71 -0.60
CA SER A 170 -17.39 -5.05 0.69
C SER A 170 -16.10 -5.06 1.51
N VAL A 171 -15.50 -6.24 1.72
CA VAL A 171 -14.24 -6.39 2.48
C VAL A 171 -13.12 -5.60 1.81
N SER A 172 -13.03 -5.66 0.47
CA SER A 172 -12.05 -4.92 -0.31
C SER A 172 -12.14 -3.41 -0.13
N ARG A 173 -13.36 -2.85 -0.11
CA ARG A 173 -13.57 -1.41 0.13
C ARG A 173 -13.18 -1.02 1.55
N THR A 174 -13.57 -1.81 2.55
CA THR A 174 -13.18 -1.56 3.95
C THR A 174 -11.66 -1.53 4.10
N ALA A 175 -10.95 -2.53 3.57
CA ALA A 175 -9.48 -2.57 3.56
C ALA A 175 -8.90 -1.32 2.88
N THR A 176 -9.36 -1.00 1.66
CA THR A 176 -8.87 0.18 0.92
C THR A 176 -9.10 1.49 1.69
N ASN A 177 -10.22 1.64 2.40
CA ASN A 177 -10.51 2.81 3.22
C ASN A 177 -9.59 2.91 4.43
N THR A 178 -9.34 1.79 5.13
CA THR A 178 -8.38 1.72 6.23
C THR A 178 -6.99 2.14 5.74
N LEU A 179 -6.52 1.51 4.65
CA LEU A 179 -5.21 1.80 4.07
C LEU A 179 -5.07 3.25 3.60
N ASN A 180 -6.14 3.88 3.12
CA ASN A 180 -6.13 5.29 2.71
C ASN A 180 -5.80 6.25 3.87
N SER A 181 -6.27 5.96 5.09
CA SER A 181 -5.88 6.76 6.27
C SER A 181 -4.38 6.67 6.56
N HIS A 182 -3.79 5.48 6.40
CA HIS A 182 -2.33 5.29 6.57
C HIS A 182 -1.54 5.95 5.44
N PHE A 183 -2.02 5.89 4.21
CA PHE A 183 -1.42 6.62 3.08
C PHE A 183 -1.35 8.13 3.36
N VAL A 184 -2.42 8.74 3.84
CA VAL A 184 -2.43 10.17 4.17
C VAL A 184 -1.40 10.49 5.27
N ALA A 185 -1.29 9.65 6.30
CA ALA A 185 -0.30 9.81 7.36
C ALA A 185 1.13 9.72 6.81
N VAL A 186 1.43 8.70 6.00
CA VAL A 186 2.74 8.51 5.35
C VAL A 186 3.09 9.70 4.45
N ARG A 187 2.17 10.12 3.58
CA ARG A 187 2.37 11.25 2.67
C ARG A 187 2.69 12.55 3.42
N ASN A 188 1.94 12.84 4.47
CA ASN A 188 2.15 14.04 5.27
C ASN A 188 3.48 13.99 6.04
N ALA A 189 3.80 12.82 6.63
CA ALA A 189 5.06 12.64 7.36
C ALA A 189 6.27 12.70 6.41
N TRP A 190 6.16 12.13 5.21
CA TRP A 190 7.17 12.24 4.17
C TRP A 190 7.42 13.70 3.81
N SER A 191 6.36 14.45 3.48
CA SER A 191 6.47 15.89 3.18
C SER A 191 7.09 16.71 4.31
N GLY A 192 6.76 16.39 5.57
CA GLY A 192 7.35 17.05 6.74
C GLY A 192 8.84 16.73 6.89
N PHE A 193 9.20 15.46 6.74
CA PHE A 193 10.59 15.02 6.77
C PHE A 193 11.42 15.69 5.67
N THR A 194 10.96 15.70 4.42
CA THR A 194 11.69 16.31 3.30
C THR A 194 11.85 17.83 3.46
N ALA A 195 10.90 18.49 4.14
CA ALA A 195 10.96 19.93 4.38
C ALA A 195 11.91 20.31 5.54
N SER A 196 12.05 19.44 6.54
CA SER A 196 12.78 19.75 7.79
C SER A 196 14.16 19.08 7.89
N CYS A 197 14.47 18.11 7.02
CA CYS A 197 15.70 17.31 7.10
C CYS A 197 16.57 17.40 5.84
N SER A 198 16.98 18.61 5.44
CA SER A 198 17.79 18.82 4.23
C SER A 198 19.24 18.31 4.32
N TRP A 199 19.69 17.87 5.51
CA TRP A 199 20.96 17.17 5.67
C TRP A 199 20.94 15.75 5.09
N VAL A 200 19.76 15.15 4.89
CA VAL A 200 19.61 13.82 4.28
C VAL A 200 19.46 13.97 2.76
N THR A 201 20.16 13.13 2.00
CA THR A 201 20.03 13.12 0.53
C THR A 201 18.87 12.21 0.13
N ILE A 202 17.96 12.73 -0.69
CA ILE A 202 16.89 11.92 -1.29
C ILE A 202 17.32 11.60 -2.72
N GLU A 203 17.48 10.31 -3.02
CA GLU A 203 17.94 9.87 -4.34
C GLU A 203 16.76 9.64 -5.29
N THR A 204 16.11 8.47 -5.21
CA THR A 204 14.98 8.12 -6.05
C THR A 204 13.72 7.93 -5.21
N GLU A 205 12.67 8.66 -5.56
CA GLU A 205 11.38 8.57 -4.88
C GLU A 205 10.25 8.41 -5.91
N SER A 206 9.39 7.44 -5.67
CA SER A 206 8.11 7.30 -6.39
C SER A 206 7.02 6.60 -5.56
N PHE A 207 7.35 6.17 -4.33
CA PHE A 207 6.46 5.33 -3.54
C PHE A 207 5.19 6.06 -3.13
N VAL A 208 5.21 7.39 -2.95
CA VAL A 208 4.00 8.14 -2.60
C VAL A 208 2.98 8.04 -3.74
N ALA A 209 3.42 8.32 -4.97
CA ALA A 209 2.58 8.19 -6.15
C ALA A 209 2.17 6.73 -6.41
N GLY A 210 3.09 5.77 -6.23
CA GLY A 210 2.79 4.35 -6.35
C GLY A 210 1.76 3.85 -5.34
N PHE A 211 1.81 4.35 -4.10
CA PHE A 211 0.83 4.00 -3.07
C PHE A 211 -0.56 4.54 -3.44
N GLU A 212 -0.65 5.78 -3.93
CA GLU A 212 -1.91 6.34 -4.45
C GLU A 212 -2.47 5.48 -5.61
N GLN A 213 -1.62 5.09 -6.55
CA GLN A 213 -2.00 4.19 -7.65
C GLN A 213 -2.48 2.83 -7.16
N LEU A 214 -1.88 2.28 -6.09
CA LEU A 214 -2.30 1.02 -5.48
C LEU A 214 -3.72 1.13 -4.91
N LEU A 215 -4.03 2.23 -4.22
CA LEU A 215 -5.36 2.51 -3.68
C LEU A 215 -6.39 2.63 -4.81
N ALA A 216 -6.06 3.36 -5.88
CA ALA A 216 -6.91 3.48 -7.06
C ALA A 216 -7.16 2.11 -7.72
N ALA A 217 -6.12 1.28 -7.86
CA ALA A 217 -6.25 -0.07 -8.40
C ALA A 217 -7.13 -0.97 -7.52
N ASN A 218 -7.01 -0.87 -6.18
CA ASN A 218 -7.84 -1.62 -5.25
C ASN A 218 -9.33 -1.20 -5.30
N ALA A 219 -9.60 0.09 -5.45
CA ALA A 219 -10.95 0.62 -5.62
C ALA A 219 -11.56 0.12 -6.95
N ALA A 220 -10.80 0.22 -8.04
CA ALA A 220 -11.22 -0.27 -9.36
C ALA A 220 -11.52 -1.78 -9.36
N ASP A 221 -10.76 -2.59 -8.61
CA ASP A 221 -11.04 -4.03 -8.48
C ASP A 221 -12.36 -4.30 -7.76
N ALA A 222 -12.65 -3.55 -6.70
CA ALA A 222 -13.90 -3.68 -5.94
C ALA A 222 -15.12 -3.29 -6.79
N ASP A 223 -15.00 -2.23 -7.59
CA ASP A 223 -16.05 -1.77 -8.48
C ASP A 223 -16.25 -2.70 -9.68
N TRP A 224 -15.17 -3.25 -10.23
CA TRP A 224 -15.22 -4.26 -11.29
C TRP A 224 -15.96 -5.51 -10.82
N ILE A 225 -15.65 -6.04 -9.62
CA ILE A 225 -16.30 -7.24 -9.08
C ILE A 225 -17.74 -6.98 -8.65
N ALA A 226 -18.04 -5.80 -8.12
CA ALA A 226 -19.41 -5.38 -7.81
C ALA A 226 -20.22 -4.99 -9.06
N GLY A 227 -19.57 -4.80 -10.20
CA GLY A 227 -20.15 -4.24 -11.42
C GLY A 227 -21.23 -5.13 -12.04
N ARG A 228 -22.19 -4.46 -12.70
CA ARG A 228 -23.31 -5.11 -13.39
C ARG A 228 -22.86 -6.12 -14.44
N HIS A 229 -21.69 -5.99 -15.05
CA HIS A 229 -21.24 -6.93 -16.08
C HIS A 229 -20.93 -8.32 -15.49
N CYS A 230 -20.14 -8.39 -14.42
CA CYS A 230 -19.82 -9.63 -13.70
C CYS A 230 -21.07 -10.23 -13.01
N ILE A 231 -21.93 -9.37 -12.44
CA ILE A 231 -23.14 -9.81 -11.73
C ILE A 231 -24.27 -10.22 -12.69
N ARG A 232 -24.45 -9.58 -13.85
CA ARG A 232 -25.52 -9.89 -14.81
C ARG A 232 -25.26 -11.21 -15.52
N ASN A 233 -24.01 -11.47 -15.93
CA ASN A 233 -23.61 -12.75 -16.51
C ASN A 233 -23.81 -13.92 -15.53
N SER A 234 -23.65 -13.71 -14.23
CA SER A 234 -23.89 -14.73 -13.20
C SER A 234 -25.38 -14.89 -12.81
N ARG A 235 -26.18 -13.82 -12.82
CA ARG A 235 -27.63 -13.87 -12.52
C ARG A 235 -28.46 -14.62 -13.57
N GLN A 236 -28.05 -14.59 -14.85
CA GLN A 236 -28.78 -15.22 -15.94
C GLN A 236 -28.97 -16.74 -15.77
N ARG A 237 -28.21 -17.39 -14.87
CA ARG A 237 -28.33 -18.83 -14.60
C ARG A 237 -28.90 -19.28 -13.26
N ARG A 238 -29.08 -18.44 -12.21
CA ARG A 238 -29.90 -18.88 -11.05
C ARG A 238 -31.32 -19.21 -11.49
N TYR A 239 -31.86 -18.42 -12.41
CA TYR A 239 -33.15 -18.70 -13.04
C TYR A 239 -33.10 -19.98 -13.89
N SER A 240 -32.11 -20.18 -14.76
CA SER A 240 -32.07 -21.37 -15.63
C SER A 240 -31.74 -22.68 -14.88
N GLY A 241 -30.93 -22.63 -13.81
CA GLY A 241 -30.57 -23.78 -12.98
C GLY A 241 -31.69 -24.23 -12.04
N GLN A 242 -32.46 -23.29 -11.47
CA GLN A 242 -33.67 -23.62 -10.70
C GLN A 242 -34.79 -24.17 -11.59
N HIS A 243 -34.91 -23.71 -12.84
CA HIS A 243 -35.86 -24.28 -13.80
C HIS A 243 -35.48 -25.70 -14.25
N ALA A 244 -34.18 -26.00 -14.38
CA ALA A 244 -33.71 -27.36 -14.71
C ALA A 244 -33.89 -28.36 -13.54
N GLN A 245 -33.79 -27.91 -12.29
CA GLN A 245 -34.04 -28.78 -11.13
C GLN A 245 -35.53 -29.01 -10.85
N ARG A 246 -36.42 -28.07 -11.24
CA ARG A 246 -37.89 -28.27 -11.13
C ARG A 246 -38.49 -29.20 -12.19
N THR A 247 -37.74 -29.57 -13.23
CA THR A 247 -38.22 -30.44 -14.33
C THR A 247 -37.83 -31.91 -14.16
N LEU A 248 -37.14 -32.28 -13.09
CA LEU A 248 -36.73 -33.66 -12.77
C LEU A 248 -37.48 -34.21 -11.55
N HIS A 249 -38.81 -34.19 -11.59
CA HIS A 249 -39.62 -35.12 -10.80
C HIS A 249 -40.34 -36.06 -11.76
N PRO A 250 -40.12 -37.39 -11.69
CA PRO A 250 -40.80 -38.33 -12.58
C PRO A 250 -42.28 -38.43 -12.17
N VAL A 251 -43.17 -37.93 -13.03
CA VAL A 251 -44.61 -38.19 -12.93
C VAL A 251 -44.84 -39.67 -13.19
N ARG A 252 -45.37 -40.37 -12.17
CA ARG A 252 -45.77 -41.77 -12.22
C ARG A 252 -46.91 -41.92 -13.24
N SER A 253 -46.65 -42.72 -14.27
CA SER A 253 -47.61 -43.09 -15.32
C SER A 253 -48.84 -43.78 -14.74
N THR A 254 -50.02 -43.21 -14.95
CA THR A 254 -51.30 -43.94 -15.01
C THR A 254 -52.16 -43.30 -16.12
N LYS A 255 -52.45 -44.09 -17.16
CA LYS A 255 -53.55 -43.87 -18.12
C LYS A 255 -54.86 -44.37 -17.48
N PRO A 256 -56.07 -43.88 -17.83
CA PRO A 256 -56.61 -44.07 -19.19
C PRO A 256 -57.62 -43.02 -19.76
N SER A 257 -57.80 -43.12 -21.10
CA SER A 257 -59.01 -42.99 -21.95
C SER A 257 -59.90 -41.71 -21.98
N GLY A 258 -60.11 -41.16 -23.20
CA GLY A 258 -61.34 -40.44 -23.63
C GLY A 258 -61.16 -39.07 -24.31
N PRO A 259 -61.97 -38.62 -25.31
CA PRO A 259 -61.46 -37.92 -26.51
C PRO A 259 -61.98 -36.46 -26.79
N GLU A 260 -61.46 -35.88 -27.90
CA GLU A 260 -61.87 -34.64 -28.64
C GLU A 260 -61.53 -33.27 -28.01
N ARG A 261 -61.12 -32.17 -28.69
CA ARG A 261 -60.91 -31.72 -30.08
C ARG A 261 -60.03 -30.44 -30.05
N PRO A 262 -59.45 -29.96 -31.18
CA PRO A 262 -58.47 -28.87 -31.18
C PRO A 262 -59.12 -27.47 -31.30
N ARG A 263 -58.51 -26.46 -30.68
CA ARG A 263 -58.73 -25.05 -31.04
C ARG A 263 -57.39 -24.33 -31.17
N ASN A 264 -57.10 -23.96 -32.42
CA ASN A 264 -56.09 -23.00 -32.81
C ASN A 264 -56.40 -21.63 -32.21
N HIS A 265 -55.37 -20.92 -31.74
CA HIS A 265 -55.32 -19.47 -31.85
C HIS A 265 -53.86 -19.04 -32.07
N GLU A 266 -53.59 -18.61 -33.29
CA GLU A 266 -52.54 -17.64 -33.61
C GLU A 266 -52.84 -16.35 -32.85
N CYS A 267 -51.80 -15.66 -32.35
CA CYS A 267 -51.78 -14.20 -32.41
C CYS A 267 -50.35 -13.66 -32.40
N ARG A 268 -50.10 -12.97 -33.52
CA ARG A 268 -48.97 -12.19 -34.01
C ARG A 268 -48.77 -10.90 -33.18
N ALA A 269 -47.52 -10.44 -33.02
CA ALA A 269 -47.18 -9.04 -32.74
C ALA A 269 -45.80 -8.77 -33.35
N THR A 270 -45.72 -8.34 -34.62
CA THR A 270 -45.66 -6.94 -35.10
C THR A 270 -44.44 -6.16 -34.61
N GLU A 271 -43.50 -6.03 -35.55
CA GLU A 271 -42.41 -5.06 -35.60
C GLU A 271 -42.96 -3.62 -35.54
N GLY A 272 -42.23 -2.75 -34.85
CA GLY A 272 -42.44 -1.30 -34.85
C GLY A 272 -41.09 -0.62 -35.05
N LEU A 273 -40.93 -0.01 -36.23
CA LEU A 273 -39.79 0.80 -36.66
C LEU A 273 -40.30 2.23 -36.93
N ALA A 274 -39.41 3.18 -36.63
CA ALA A 274 -39.32 4.56 -37.13
C ALA A 274 -40.09 5.69 -36.41
N GLY A 275 -39.33 6.75 -36.19
CA GLY A 275 -39.67 8.03 -35.57
C GLY A 275 -38.40 8.68 -35.03
#